data_AF-A0A382GVW3-F1
#
_entry.id   AF-A0A382GVW3-F1
#
_cell.length_a   1.000
_cell.length_b   1.000
_cell.length_c   1.000
_cell.angle_alpha   90.00
_cell.angle_beta   90.00
_cell.angle_gamma   90.00
#
_symmetry.space_group_name_H-M   'P 1'
#
loop_
_entity.id
_entity.type
_entity.pdbx_description
1 polymer ?
#
loop_
_entity_poly.entity_id
_entity_poly.type
_entity_poly.pdbx_seq_one_letter_code
_entity_poly.pdbx_strand_id
1 'polypeptide(L)'
;MLMPCGFDLKRAIEDVPLLLKLEGWDDIPAVRNDQVFIIDADAYTSRLGPRLVTGLEIMAEIIHPEVFSGMIPGGGAVKLSDMTKT
;
A
#
# COMPACT_ATOMS: atom_id res chain seq x y z
N MET A 1 5.36 2.31 -0.68
CA MET A 1 4.32 1.31 -1.02
C MET A 1 4.85 -0.08 -0.71
N LEU A 2 4.09 -0.86 0.03
CA LEU A 2 4.36 -2.27 0.35
C LEU A 2 3.42 -3.12 -0.50
N MET A 3 3.99 -3.93 -1.39
CA MET A 3 3.24 -4.75 -2.36
C MET A 3 3.93 -6.11 -2.56
N PRO A 4 3.98 -6.95 -1.50
CA PRO A 4 4.60 -8.27 -1.59
C PRO A 4 3.89 -9.14 -2.64
N CYS A 5 4.64 -9.71 -3.58
CA CYS A 5 4.08 -10.46 -4.71
C CYS A 5 3.16 -11.60 -4.25
N GLY A 6 1.96 -11.66 -4.82
CA GLY A 6 0.97 -12.71 -4.52
C GLY A 6 0.27 -12.58 -3.16
N PHE A 7 0.42 -11.47 -2.45
CA PHE A 7 -0.29 -11.23 -1.18
C PHE A 7 -1.50 -10.34 -1.42
N ASP A 8 -2.65 -10.76 -0.87
CA ASP A 8 -3.79 -9.87 -0.71
C ASP A 8 -3.55 -8.87 0.43
N LEU A 9 -4.44 -7.88 0.55
CA LEU A 9 -4.28 -6.82 1.55
C LEU A 9 -4.20 -7.38 2.98
N LYS A 10 -5.04 -8.38 3.30
CA LYS A 10 -5.11 -8.96 4.65
C LYS A 10 -3.81 -9.66 5.02
N ARG A 11 -3.28 -10.51 4.12
CA ARG A 11 -2.03 -11.23 4.35
C ARG A 11 -0.85 -10.28 4.48
N ALA A 12 -0.79 -9.23 3.65
CA ALA A 12 0.28 -8.22 3.74
C ALA A 12 0.26 -7.47 5.08
N ILE A 13 -0.92 -7.22 5.63
CA ILE A 13 -1.11 -6.58 6.95
C ILE A 13 -0.55 -7.45 8.08
N GLU A 14 -0.70 -8.77 8.03
CA GLU A 14 -0.21 -9.68 9.07
C GLU A 14 1.31 -9.58 9.29
N ASP A 15 2.07 -9.21 8.26
CA ASP A 15 3.53 -9.09 8.31
C ASP A 15 4.02 -7.69 8.74
N VAL A 16 3.11 -6.71 8.87
CA VAL A 16 3.46 -5.34 9.32
C VAL A 16 4.28 -5.33 10.62
N PRO A 17 3.94 -6.11 11.67
CA PRO A 17 4.73 -6.12 12.90
C PRO A 17 6.18 -6.55 12.72
N LEU A 18 6.51 -7.25 11.64
CA LEU A 18 7.90 -7.60 11.29
C LEU A 18 8.64 -6.37 10.78
N LEU A 19 7.99 -5.55 9.95
CA LEU A 19 8.56 -4.32 9.39
C LEU A 19 8.81 -3.28 10.49
N LEU A 20 7.85 -3.12 11.41
CA LEU A 20 7.95 -2.17 12.53
C LEU A 20 9.12 -2.48 13.49
N LYS A 21 9.67 -3.70 13.45
CA LYS A 21 10.81 -4.12 14.29
C LYS A 21 12.15 -4.01 13.57
N LEU A 22 12.17 -3.65 12.28
CA LEU A 22 13.41 -3.53 11.53
C LEU A 22 14.20 -2.31 12.03
N GLU A 23 15.49 -2.52 12.29
CA GLU A 23 16.40 -1.42 12.59
C GLU A 23 16.39 -0.39 11.44
N GLY A 24 16.24 0.89 11.79
CA GLY A 24 16.14 1.98 10.83
C GLY A 24 14.77 2.16 10.17
N TRP A 25 13.75 1.35 10.51
CA TRP A 25 12.39 1.54 9.99
C TRP A 25 11.87 2.97 10.23
N ASP A 26 12.01 3.45 11.46
CA ASP A 26 11.53 4.78 11.87
C ASP A 26 12.31 5.94 11.22
N ASP A 27 13.50 5.67 10.65
CA ASP A 27 14.31 6.68 9.98
C ASP A 27 13.93 6.87 8.51
N ILE A 28 13.15 5.96 7.93
CA ILE A 28 12.72 6.04 6.53
C ILE A 28 11.85 7.28 6.33
N PRO A 29 12.15 8.18 5.36
CA PRO A 29 11.37 9.40 5.14
C PRO A 29 9.87 9.15 4.95
N ALA A 30 9.50 8.10 4.22
CA ALA A 30 8.11 7.74 4.02
C ALA A 30 7.40 7.30 5.32
N VAL A 31 8.13 6.70 6.28
CA VAL A 31 7.59 6.37 7.60
C VAL A 31 7.38 7.64 8.42
N ARG A 32 8.40 8.51 8.47
CA ARG A 32 8.38 9.77 9.22
C ARG A 32 7.30 10.74 8.74
N ASN A 33 7.02 10.74 7.44
CA ASN A 33 6.03 11.61 6.81
C ASN A 33 4.64 10.98 6.71
N ASP A 34 4.41 9.82 7.33
CA ASP A 34 3.14 9.08 7.23
C ASP A 34 2.73 8.89 5.76
N GLN A 35 3.60 8.27 4.96
CA GLN A 35 3.40 7.97 3.55
C GLN A 35 3.68 6.48 3.25
N VAL A 36 3.29 5.61 4.18
CA VAL A 36 3.38 4.16 4.03
C VAL A 36 2.01 3.60 3.68
N PHE A 37 1.94 2.92 2.55
CA PHE A 37 0.72 2.30 2.02
C PHE A 37 0.96 0.82 1.77
N ILE A 38 -0.03 -0.01 2.08
CA ILE A 38 -0.06 -1.44 1.80
C ILE A 38 -1.07 -1.66 0.68
N ILE A 39 -0.69 -2.41 -0.35
CA ILE A 39 -1.50 -2.64 -1.55
C ILE A 39 -1.85 -4.12 -1.65
N ASP A 40 -3.07 -4.44 -2.10
CA ASP A 40 -3.42 -5.79 -2.54
C ASP A 40 -2.66 -6.12 -3.83
N ALA A 41 -1.48 -6.72 -3.66
CA ALA A 41 -0.57 -7.00 -4.76
C ALA A 41 -1.07 -8.16 -5.63
N ASP A 42 -1.76 -9.13 -5.02
CA ASP A 42 -2.34 -10.29 -5.68
C ASP A 42 -3.42 -9.89 -6.71
N ALA A 43 -4.17 -8.82 -6.41
CA ALA A 43 -5.16 -8.24 -7.29
C ALA A 43 -4.60 -7.22 -8.29
N TYR A 44 -3.69 -6.33 -7.86
CA TYR A 44 -3.40 -5.10 -8.61
C TYR A 44 -1.96 -4.93 -9.11
N THR A 45 -0.99 -5.74 -8.66
CA THR A 45 0.43 -5.54 -9.07
C THR A 45 1.14 -6.81 -9.55
N SER A 46 0.64 -8.00 -9.25
CA SER A 46 1.29 -9.28 -9.58
C SER A 46 0.63 -10.01 -10.76
N ARG A 47 -0.71 -9.97 -10.86
CA ARG A 47 -1.49 -10.63 -11.93
C ARG A 47 -2.31 -9.59 -12.69
N LEU A 48 -1.57 -8.77 -13.42
CA LEU A 48 -2.02 -7.47 -13.92
C LEU A 48 -3.22 -7.56 -14.87
N GLY A 49 -3.36 -8.63 -15.66
CA GLY A 49 -4.58 -8.96 -16.42
C GLY A 49 -5.42 -7.76 -16.90
N PRO A 50 -6.74 -7.74 -16.68
CA PRO A 50 -7.59 -6.60 -17.02
C PRO A 50 -7.48 -5.43 -16.02
N ARG A 51 -6.77 -5.61 -14.89
CA ARG A 51 -6.70 -4.64 -13.78
C ARG A 51 -5.41 -3.82 -13.78
N LEU A 52 -4.59 -3.92 -14.83
CA LEU A 52 -3.34 -3.20 -14.97
C LEU A 52 -3.54 -1.69 -14.78
N VAL A 53 -4.54 -1.14 -15.46
CA VAL A 53 -4.88 0.29 -15.37
C VAL A 53 -5.28 0.64 -13.94
N THR A 54 -6.12 -0.18 -13.29
CA THR A 54 -6.52 0.03 -11.89
C THR A 54 -5.33 -0.01 -10.92
N GLY A 55 -4.38 -0.92 -11.11
CA GLY A 55 -3.14 -0.94 -10.33
C GLY A 55 -2.32 0.33 -10.51
N LEU A 56 -2.26 0.86 -11.74
CA LEU A 56 -1.59 2.12 -12.03
C LEU A 56 -2.32 3.32 -11.41
N GLU A 57 -3.65 3.33 -11.45
CA GLU A 57 -4.52 4.34 -10.83
C GLU A 57 -4.33 4.41 -9.30
N ILE A 58 -4.24 3.25 -8.64
CA ILE A 58 -3.89 3.15 -7.21
C ILE A 58 -2.52 3.79 -6.94
N MET A 59 -1.51 3.45 -7.74
CA MET A 59 -0.16 4.02 -7.58
C MET A 59 -0.14 5.52 -7.86
N ALA A 60 -0.90 5.99 -8.85
CA ALA A 60 -0.98 7.39 -9.22
C ALA A 60 -1.56 8.24 -8.09
N GLU A 61 -2.65 7.78 -7.44
CA GLU A 61 -3.20 8.46 -6.26
C GLU A 61 -2.24 8.43 -5.06
N ILE A 62 -1.52 7.33 -4.83
CA ILE A 62 -0.55 7.26 -3.72
C ILE A 62 0.62 8.24 -3.92
N ILE A 63 1.13 8.37 -5.15
CA ILE A 63 2.32 9.18 -5.46
C ILE A 63 1.94 10.67 -5.63
N HIS A 64 0.81 10.94 -6.28
CA HIS A 64 0.33 12.28 -6.65
C HIS A 64 -1.13 12.49 -6.23
N PRO A 65 -1.44 12.46 -4.92
CA PRO A 65 -2.82 12.62 -4.43
C PRO A 65 -3.44 13.97 -4.79
N GLU A 66 -2.61 14.99 -5.07
CA GLU A 66 -3.03 16.31 -5.53
C GLU A 66 -3.53 16.33 -6.98
N VAL A 67 -3.15 15.32 -7.78
CA VAL A 67 -3.56 15.17 -9.19
C VAL A 67 -4.59 14.06 -9.36
N PHE A 68 -4.45 12.97 -8.61
CA PHE A 68 -5.30 11.79 -8.68
C PHE A 68 -5.93 11.53 -7.31
N SER A 69 -7.26 11.49 -7.24
CA SER A 69 -7.99 11.23 -6.00
C SER A 69 -9.21 10.35 -6.25
N GLY A 70 -9.51 9.42 -5.35
CA GLY A 70 -10.68 8.54 -5.45
C GLY A 70 -10.53 7.42 -6.47
N MET A 71 -9.29 7.09 -6.81
CA MET A 71 -8.88 6.02 -7.71
C MET A 71 -8.71 4.67 -6.98
N ILE A 72 -8.37 4.70 -5.69
CA ILE A 72 -8.18 3.48 -4.90
C ILE A 72 -9.55 2.79 -4.69
N PRO A 73 -9.77 1.60 -5.25
CA PRO A 73 -11.00 0.84 -5.00
C PRO A 73 -11.00 0.33 -3.55
N GLY A 74 -12.19 0.06 -3.02
CA GLY A 74 -12.34 -0.50 -1.68
C GLY A 74 -11.49 -1.76 -1.48
N GLY A 75 -10.58 -1.73 -0.51
CA GLY A 75 -9.64 -2.82 -0.21
C GLY A 75 -8.45 -2.94 -1.17
N GLY A 76 -8.26 -2.02 -2.13
CA GLY A 76 -7.13 -2.04 -3.05
C GLY A 76 -5.81 -1.56 -2.43
N ALA A 77 -5.90 -0.58 -1.53
CA ALA A 77 -4.79 -0.15 -0.70
C ALA A 77 -5.29 0.44 0.62
N VAL A 78 -4.43 0.45 1.62
CA VAL A 78 -4.66 1.13 2.90
C VAL A 78 -3.40 1.87 3.33
N LYS A 79 -3.57 3.03 3.96
CA LYS A 79 -2.48 3.72 4.64
C LYS A 79 -2.19 3.02 5.95
N LEU A 80 -0.91 2.79 6.25
CA LEU A 80 -0.50 2.05 7.45
C LEU A 80 -1.04 2.68 8.75
N SER A 81 -1.05 4.01 8.84
CA SER A 81 -1.55 4.74 10.01
C SER A 81 -3.06 4.66 10.21
N ASP A 82 -3.83 4.40 9.16
CA ASP A 82 -5.29 4.25 9.26
C ASP A 82 -5.68 2.87 9.82
N MET A 83 -4.76 1.91 9.81
CA MET A 83 -4.96 0.61 10.46
C MET A 83 -4.77 0.67 11.98
N THR A 84 -3.86 1.52 12.46
CA THR A 84 -3.56 1.69 13.90
C THR A 84 -4.58 2.53 14.66
N LYS A 85 -5.60 3.07 13.99
CA LYS A 85 -6.69 3.86 14.61
C LYS A 85 -7.87 3.02 15.11
N THR A 86 -7.75 1.69 15.10
CA THR A 86 -8.74 0.73 15.65
C THR A 86 -8.10 -0.05 16.78
#